data_AF-A0A5D0Q6R1-F1
#
_entry.id   AF-A0A5D0Q6R1-F1
#
_cell.length_a   1.000
_cell.length_b   1.000
_cell.length_c   1.000
_cell.angle_alpha   90.00
_cell.angle_beta   90.00
_cell.angle_gamma   90.00
#
_symmetry.space_group_name_H-M   'P 1'
#
loop_
_entity.id
_entity.type
_entity.pdbx_description
1 polymer ?
#
loop_
_entity_poly.entity_id
_entity_poly.type
_entity_poly.pdbx_seq_one_letter_code
_entity_poly.pdbx_strand_id
1 'polypeptide(L)'
;MSEKPARRQRLSSAPWRKITGRIGQDAIIDVTMLGSIGVGKTTLLASMYERFGQVIGTTDLQVTPTDRKTSVSLQGYIEDLRRIADGLRVQGGIQGTGELRDYAFDVGRKGRAPLFKLRFTDYPGKYLLNPDNSDDEKLQRALERAHVILVAIDAAALLERNGRYHNLINIPQIVTDEIKRMLQVRMDRLIILAPLKCETYVEKPPGAQELKAKIIDEYRTLLNYIGSGELRERVGCVITPVQTVGSVVFHRLEEDPQHLNPVFEFRVKAVGARYAPLHTDQLLRYALRFVVNKYRDSDHRGVMRAWWERAMGTDAAMVEAAREFAAGCKSDDGFGVLQSHPYLDGQ
;
A
#
# COMPACT_ATOMS: atom_id res chain seq x y z
N MET A 1 27.60 62.01 6.77
CA MET A 1 26.23 61.91 6.19
C MET A 1 26.27 61.04 4.94
N SER A 2 25.96 59.76 5.06
CA SER A 2 25.55 58.89 3.94
C SER A 2 25.03 57.58 4.53
N GLU A 3 23.74 57.52 4.83
CA GLU A 3 23.04 56.27 5.12
C GLU A 3 22.09 55.98 3.96
N LYS A 4 22.31 54.84 3.29
CA LYS A 4 21.37 54.28 2.30
C LYS A 4 20.26 53.53 3.03
N PRO A 5 18.98 53.65 2.62
CA PRO A 5 17.94 52.80 3.18
C PRO A 5 18.03 51.38 2.63
N ALA A 6 17.94 50.42 3.55
CA ALA A 6 17.94 48.98 3.27
C ALA A 6 16.72 48.57 2.42
N ARG A 7 16.98 47.93 1.27
CA ARG A 7 15.97 47.19 0.51
C ARG A 7 15.48 46.01 1.35
N ARG A 8 14.24 46.09 1.85
CA ARG A 8 13.48 44.92 2.30
C ARG A 8 13.27 43.97 1.11
N GLN A 9 14.00 42.85 1.09
CA GLN A 9 13.65 41.71 0.26
C GLN A 9 12.30 41.18 0.73
N ARG A 10 11.28 41.29 -0.14
CA ARG A 10 10.03 40.55 0.01
C ARG A 10 10.35 39.06 -0.19
N LEU A 11 10.44 38.32 0.91
CA LEU A 11 10.25 36.87 0.94
C LEU A 11 8.78 36.60 0.61
N SER A 12 8.48 36.37 -0.66
CA SER A 12 7.18 35.86 -1.10
C SER A 12 7.37 34.88 -2.25
N SER A 13 7.77 33.65 -1.94
CA SER A 13 7.51 32.50 -2.80
C SER A 13 6.98 31.37 -1.94
N ALA A 14 5.66 31.30 -1.86
CA ALA A 14 4.93 30.31 -1.09
C ALA A 14 5.25 28.87 -1.59
N PRO A 15 5.32 27.85 -0.71
CA PRO A 15 5.77 26.49 -1.05
C PRO A 15 4.83 25.70 -1.97
N TRP A 16 3.63 26.20 -2.26
CA TRP A 16 2.56 25.47 -2.92
C TRP A 16 2.78 25.18 -4.42
N ARG A 17 3.87 25.68 -5.01
CA ARG A 17 4.18 25.55 -6.46
C ARG A 17 4.83 24.23 -6.88
N LYS A 18 5.00 23.24 -6.00
CA LYS A 18 5.63 21.94 -6.32
C LYS A 18 4.75 20.71 -6.03
N ILE A 19 3.44 20.90 -5.94
CA ILE A 19 2.49 19.79 -5.92
C ILE A 19 2.07 19.55 -7.38
N THR A 20 2.25 18.32 -7.85
CA THR A 20 1.94 17.79 -9.20
C THR A 20 3.01 18.03 -10.27
N GLY A 21 3.10 17.08 -11.22
CA GLY A 21 3.98 17.17 -12.38
C GLY A 21 3.66 18.39 -13.25
N ARG A 22 4.43 18.60 -14.32
CA ARG A 22 4.19 19.71 -15.25
C ARG A 22 2.72 19.69 -15.72
N ILE A 23 2.10 20.86 -15.62
CA ILE A 23 0.73 21.20 -16.00
C ILE A 23 0.37 20.56 -17.35
N GLY A 24 -0.63 19.66 -17.37
CA GLY A 24 -1.16 19.01 -18.57
C GLY A 24 -0.97 17.48 -18.70
N GLN A 25 -0.43 16.79 -17.69
CA GLN A 25 -0.23 15.33 -17.73
C GLN A 25 -1.03 14.61 -16.63
N ASP A 26 -1.77 13.57 -17.04
CA ASP A 26 -2.48 12.46 -16.35
C ASP A 26 -2.73 12.58 -14.84
N ALA A 27 -3.97 12.31 -14.40
CA ALA A 27 -4.26 12.23 -12.98
C ALA A 27 -3.49 11.11 -12.31
N ILE A 28 -2.83 11.33 -11.15
CA ILE A 28 -1.99 10.31 -10.48
C ILE A 28 -2.48 10.06 -9.06
N ILE A 29 -2.76 8.80 -8.75
CA ILE A 29 -2.99 8.28 -7.42
C ILE A 29 -1.69 7.63 -6.93
N ASP A 30 -1.12 8.22 -5.88
CA ASP A 30 0.13 7.76 -5.28
C ASP A 30 -0.14 6.80 -4.12
N VAL A 31 0.44 5.60 -4.21
CA VAL A 31 0.43 4.57 -3.17
C VAL A 31 1.86 4.31 -2.72
N THR A 32 2.15 4.49 -1.43
CA THR A 32 3.48 4.19 -0.87
C THR A 32 3.41 2.94 -0.01
N MET A 33 4.26 1.95 -0.31
CA MET A 33 4.34 0.69 0.44
C MET A 33 5.47 0.76 1.47
N LEU A 34 5.12 0.74 2.75
CA LEU A 34 6.04 0.72 3.89
C LEU A 34 6.16 -0.67 4.49
N GLY A 35 7.32 -0.96 5.06
CA GLY A 35 7.64 -2.23 5.73
C GLY A 35 9.12 -2.57 5.57
N SER A 36 9.62 -3.46 6.42
CA SER A 36 11.02 -3.87 6.41
C SER A 36 11.41 -4.66 5.13
N ILE A 37 12.69 -5.00 5.04
CA ILE A 37 13.22 -5.87 3.99
C ILE A 37 12.67 -7.30 4.21
N GLY A 38 12.20 -7.96 3.15
CA GLY A 38 11.74 -9.35 3.22
C GLY A 38 10.33 -9.58 3.78
N VAL A 39 9.62 -8.51 4.17
CA VAL A 39 8.22 -8.58 4.63
C VAL A 39 7.24 -9.03 3.54
N GLY A 40 7.56 -8.77 2.27
CA GLY A 40 6.73 -9.17 1.11
C GLY A 40 6.06 -8.03 0.32
N LYS A 41 6.59 -6.80 0.35
CA LYS A 41 6.01 -5.66 -0.40
C LYS A 41 5.98 -5.88 -1.91
N THR A 42 7.12 -6.26 -2.49
CA THR A 42 7.25 -6.47 -3.94
C THR A 42 6.44 -7.69 -4.39
N THR A 43 6.40 -8.74 -3.58
CA THR A 43 5.59 -9.94 -3.85
C THR A 43 4.10 -9.64 -3.77
N LEU A 44 3.70 -8.78 -2.83
CA LEU A 44 2.34 -8.26 -2.77
C LEU A 44 1.96 -7.53 -4.05
N LEU A 45 2.78 -6.58 -4.51
CA LEU A 45 2.53 -5.85 -5.75
C LEU A 45 2.42 -6.78 -6.97
N ALA A 46 3.31 -7.78 -7.09
CA ALA A 46 3.28 -8.77 -8.16
C ALA A 46 2.00 -9.63 -8.13
N SER A 47 1.60 -10.12 -6.95
CA SER A 47 0.38 -10.91 -6.76
C SER A 47 -0.90 -10.09 -6.98
N MET A 48 -0.87 -8.80 -6.68
CA MET A 48 -1.95 -7.86 -6.98
C MET A 48 -2.04 -7.59 -8.49
N TYR A 49 -0.91 -7.38 -9.17
CA TYR A 49 -0.85 -7.21 -10.63
C TYR A 49 -1.42 -8.41 -11.38
N GLU A 50 -1.11 -9.65 -10.96
CA GLU A 50 -1.70 -10.84 -11.59
C GLU A 50 -3.24 -10.87 -11.41
N ARG A 51 -3.73 -10.49 -10.23
CA ARG A 51 -5.17 -10.46 -9.94
C ARG A 51 -5.91 -9.33 -10.64
N PHE A 52 -5.23 -8.27 -11.07
CA PHE A 52 -5.86 -7.22 -11.89
C PHE A 52 -6.54 -7.82 -13.13
N GLY A 53 -5.87 -8.69 -13.87
CA GLY A 53 -6.46 -9.30 -15.07
C GLY A 53 -7.71 -10.16 -14.79
N GLN A 54 -7.77 -10.79 -13.61
CA GLN A 54 -8.83 -11.74 -13.27
C GLN A 54 -10.04 -11.09 -12.59
N VAL A 55 -9.80 -10.14 -11.69
CA VAL A 55 -10.86 -9.54 -10.87
C VAL A 55 -11.44 -8.30 -11.55
N ILE A 56 -10.59 -7.44 -12.11
CA ILE A 56 -11.02 -6.23 -12.84
C ILE A 56 -11.65 -6.63 -14.18
N GLY A 57 -11.23 -7.76 -14.76
CA GLY A 57 -11.79 -8.34 -15.98
C GLY A 57 -13.31 -8.57 -15.95
N THR A 58 -13.94 -8.64 -14.78
CA THR A 58 -15.40 -8.78 -14.62
C THR A 58 -16.18 -7.45 -14.71
N THR A 59 -15.48 -6.32 -14.64
CA THR A 59 -16.04 -4.96 -14.74
C THR A 59 -15.60 -4.29 -16.05
N ASP A 60 -16.10 -3.09 -16.36
CA ASP A 60 -15.59 -2.28 -17.49
C ASP A 60 -14.26 -1.56 -17.19
N LEU A 61 -13.69 -1.77 -16.00
CA LEU A 61 -12.41 -1.21 -15.59
C LEU A 61 -11.24 -1.98 -16.24
N GLN A 62 -10.16 -1.27 -16.54
CA GLN A 62 -8.90 -1.80 -17.07
C GLN A 62 -7.74 -1.18 -16.30
N VAL A 63 -6.76 -2.01 -15.92
CA VAL A 63 -5.50 -1.58 -15.30
C VAL A 63 -4.35 -2.22 -16.06
N THR A 64 -3.45 -1.40 -16.60
CA THR A 64 -2.33 -1.85 -17.43
C THR A 64 -1.04 -1.13 -17.04
N PRO A 65 0.12 -1.81 -16.97
CA PRO A 65 1.39 -1.14 -16.73
C PRO A 65 1.67 -0.04 -17.76
N THR A 66 2.20 1.11 -17.32
CA THR A 66 2.52 2.24 -18.22
C THR A 66 3.71 1.97 -19.13
N ASP A 67 4.54 1.00 -18.77
CA ASP A 67 5.79 0.71 -19.47
C ASP A 67 6.14 -0.79 -19.40
N ARG A 68 6.91 -1.25 -20.41
CA ARG A 68 7.31 -2.64 -20.54
C ARG A 68 8.20 -3.11 -19.39
N LYS A 69 9.01 -2.24 -18.78
CA LYS A 69 9.94 -2.60 -17.69
C LYS A 69 9.16 -2.99 -16.44
N THR A 70 8.11 -2.24 -16.10
CA THR A 70 7.14 -2.57 -15.05
C THR A 70 6.54 -3.96 -15.28
N SER A 71 6.01 -4.23 -16.48
CA SER A 71 5.43 -5.55 -16.81
C SER A 71 6.43 -6.70 -16.69
N VAL A 72 7.64 -6.55 -17.24
CA VAL A 72 8.69 -7.57 -17.21
C VAL A 72 9.14 -7.84 -15.78
N SER A 73 9.35 -6.78 -14.99
CA SER A 73 9.76 -6.94 -13.60
C SER A 73 8.71 -7.67 -12.77
N LEU A 74 7.44 -7.31 -12.89
CA LEU A 74 6.35 -7.94 -12.14
C LEU A 74 6.12 -9.38 -12.59
N GLN A 75 6.25 -9.67 -13.89
CA GLN A 75 6.16 -11.02 -14.42
C GLN A 75 7.26 -11.94 -13.85
N GLY A 76 8.50 -11.45 -13.75
CA GLY A 76 9.58 -12.20 -13.10
C GLY A 76 9.24 -12.55 -11.64
N TYR A 77 8.70 -11.59 -10.88
CA TYR A 77 8.26 -11.86 -9.50
C TYR A 77 7.08 -12.85 -9.42
N ILE A 78 6.15 -12.83 -10.39
CA ILE A 78 5.07 -13.83 -10.46
C ILE A 78 5.65 -15.23 -10.72
N GLU A 79 6.62 -15.35 -11.61
CA GLU A 79 7.30 -16.63 -11.87
C GLU A 79 8.05 -17.13 -10.64
N ASP A 80 8.71 -16.25 -9.89
CA ASP A 80 9.31 -16.59 -8.60
C ASP A 80 8.28 -17.12 -7.60
N LEU A 81 7.12 -16.45 -7.49
CA LEU A 81 6.03 -16.89 -6.61
C LEU A 81 5.44 -18.25 -7.03
N ARG A 82 5.35 -18.52 -8.34
CA ARG A 82 4.93 -19.83 -8.86
C ARG A 82 5.95 -20.92 -8.52
N ARG A 83 7.24 -20.65 -8.71
CA ARG A 83 8.32 -21.58 -8.33
C ARG A 83 8.33 -21.88 -6.83
N ILE A 84 8.03 -20.88 -6.00
CA ILE A 84 7.86 -21.07 -4.55
C ILE A 84 6.71 -22.05 -4.25
N ALA A 85 5.59 -21.95 -4.97
CA ALA A 85 4.47 -22.87 -4.82
C ALA A 85 4.78 -24.28 -5.34
N ASP A 86 5.71 -24.44 -6.28
CA ASP A 86 6.15 -25.74 -6.80
C ASP A 86 7.19 -26.43 -5.89
N GLY A 87 7.80 -25.69 -4.95
CA GLY A 87 8.81 -26.20 -4.01
C GLY A 87 8.23 -26.88 -2.77
N LEU A 88 8.84 -27.98 -2.32
CA LEU A 88 8.42 -28.70 -1.09
C LEU A 88 8.78 -27.96 0.21
N ARG A 89 9.87 -27.18 0.21
CA ARG A 89 10.33 -26.33 1.32
C ARG A 89 10.74 -24.97 0.77
N VAL A 90 10.27 -23.92 1.44
CA VAL A 90 10.53 -22.53 1.05
C VAL A 90 11.30 -21.88 2.20
N GLN A 91 12.60 -21.69 2.01
CA GLN A 91 13.48 -20.94 2.90
C GLN A 91 13.84 -19.61 2.26
N GLY A 92 13.59 -18.51 2.97
CA GLY A 92 13.86 -17.17 2.47
C GLY A 92 12.88 -16.77 1.36
N GLY A 93 12.13 -15.69 1.58
CA GLY A 93 11.28 -15.11 0.52
C GLY A 93 12.10 -14.52 -0.63
N ILE A 94 11.41 -13.85 -1.57
CA ILE A 94 12.06 -13.12 -2.65
C ILE A 94 12.96 -12.02 -2.07
N GLN A 95 14.21 -11.92 -2.56
CA GLN A 95 15.17 -10.91 -2.10
C GLN A 95 14.56 -9.49 -2.17
N GLY A 96 14.72 -8.74 -1.08
CA GLY A 96 14.14 -7.40 -0.97
C GLY A 96 14.73 -6.41 -1.97
N THR A 97 13.94 -5.39 -2.31
CA THR A 97 14.36 -4.30 -3.18
C THR A 97 15.37 -3.41 -2.46
N GLY A 98 16.60 -3.39 -2.99
CA GLY A 98 17.69 -2.56 -2.48
C GLY A 98 17.57 -1.09 -2.86
N GLU A 99 16.63 -0.67 -3.70
CA GLU A 99 16.48 0.70 -4.21
C GLU A 99 15.01 1.09 -4.30
N LEU A 100 14.74 2.40 -4.24
CA LEU A 100 13.38 2.95 -4.39
C LEU A 100 12.88 2.66 -5.81
N ARG A 101 11.73 2.00 -5.92
CA ARG A 101 11.15 1.63 -7.22
C ARG A 101 9.71 2.11 -7.34
N ASP A 102 9.43 2.76 -8.46
CA ASP A 102 8.09 3.16 -8.85
C ASP A 102 7.55 2.19 -9.90
N TYR A 103 6.33 1.73 -9.68
CA TYR A 103 5.56 0.92 -10.60
C TYR A 103 4.29 1.70 -10.94
N ALA A 104 4.13 2.10 -12.21
CA ALA A 104 3.00 2.89 -12.65
C ALA A 104 2.06 2.06 -13.54
N PHE A 105 0.77 2.25 -13.32
CA PHE A 105 -0.30 1.57 -14.02
C PHE A 105 -1.31 2.60 -14.53
N ASP A 106 -1.60 2.54 -15.80
CA ASP A 106 -2.71 3.23 -16.43
C ASP A 106 -4.03 2.57 -16.02
N VAL A 107 -4.98 3.38 -15.57
CA VAL A 107 -6.33 2.95 -15.17
C VAL A 107 -7.35 3.68 -16.02
N GLY A 108 -8.27 2.92 -16.60
CA GLY A 108 -9.32 3.46 -17.43
C GLY A 108 -10.40 2.43 -17.72
N ARG A 109 -11.21 2.71 -18.75
CA ARG A 109 -12.18 1.76 -19.26
C ARG A 109 -11.58 0.89 -20.34
N LYS A 110 -12.08 -0.34 -20.48
CA LYS A 110 -11.64 -1.26 -21.53
C LYS A 110 -11.82 -0.61 -22.91
N GLY A 111 -10.75 -0.65 -23.71
CA GLY A 111 -10.77 -0.11 -25.08
C GLY A 111 -10.80 1.42 -25.17
N ARG A 112 -10.62 2.14 -24.07
CA ARG A 112 -10.50 3.61 -24.05
C ARG A 112 -9.12 4.05 -23.57
N ALA A 113 -8.80 5.32 -23.81
CA ALA A 113 -7.62 5.94 -23.23
C ALA A 113 -7.69 5.89 -21.69
N PRO A 114 -6.56 5.70 -21.01
CA PRO A 114 -6.53 5.71 -19.56
C PRO A 114 -6.88 7.09 -19.01
N LEU A 115 -7.57 7.09 -17.88
CA LEU A 115 -8.12 8.28 -17.23
C LEU A 115 -7.18 8.82 -16.14
N PHE A 116 -6.54 7.90 -15.42
CA PHE A 116 -5.55 8.24 -14.40
C PHE A 116 -4.51 7.13 -14.26
N LYS A 117 -3.45 7.41 -13.51
CA LYS A 117 -2.36 6.50 -13.19
C LYS A 117 -2.39 6.14 -11.72
N LEU A 118 -2.22 4.87 -11.41
CA LEU A 118 -1.83 4.39 -10.09
C LEU A 118 -0.32 4.25 -10.07
N ARG A 119 0.36 4.94 -9.14
CA ARG A 119 1.79 4.78 -8.92
C ARG A 119 2.03 4.13 -7.56
N PHE A 120 2.60 2.94 -7.58
CA PHE A 120 3.08 2.26 -6.38
C PHE A 120 4.56 2.53 -6.20
N THR A 121 4.93 3.16 -5.09
CA THR A 121 6.31 3.34 -4.68
C THR A 121 6.66 2.28 -3.64
N ASP A 122 7.53 1.34 -4.00
CA ASP A 122 8.10 0.35 -3.09
C ASP A 122 9.21 1.01 -2.26
N TYR A 123 8.89 1.38 -1.02
CA TYR A 123 9.81 2.07 -0.12
C TYR A 123 10.83 1.06 0.44
N PRO A 124 12.13 1.22 0.16
CA PRO A 124 13.13 0.27 0.61
C PRO A 124 13.18 0.22 2.13
N GLY A 125 13.04 -0.98 2.69
CA GLY A 125 13.07 -1.18 4.14
C GLY A 125 14.39 -0.71 4.77
N LYS A 126 15.49 -0.70 3.99
CA LYS A 126 16.78 -0.17 4.43
C LYS A 126 16.74 1.32 4.79
N TYR A 127 15.89 2.12 4.13
CA TYR A 127 15.76 3.55 4.40
C TYR A 127 14.94 3.85 5.66
N LEU A 128 14.15 2.90 6.14
CA LEU A 128 13.53 2.99 7.46
C LEU A 128 14.57 2.86 8.57
N LEU A 129 15.65 2.12 8.33
CA LEU A 129 16.70 1.84 9.32
C LEU A 129 17.89 2.82 9.22
N ASN A 130 18.21 3.31 8.02
CA ASN A 130 19.36 4.19 7.77
C ASN A 130 18.94 5.38 6.87
N PRO A 131 18.63 6.55 7.46
CA PRO A 131 18.17 7.73 6.72
C PRO A 131 19.27 8.49 5.94
N ASP A 132 20.56 8.23 6.16
CA ASP A 132 21.69 9.00 5.59
C ASP A 132 22.02 8.72 4.10
N ASN A 133 21.03 8.42 3.24
CA ASN A 133 21.29 8.14 1.81
C ASN A 133 20.87 9.27 0.87
N SER A 134 21.67 9.48 -0.18
CA SER A 134 21.59 10.51 -1.24
C SER A 134 20.31 10.54 -2.11
N ASP A 135 19.28 9.77 -1.76
CA ASP A 135 17.98 9.70 -2.46
C ASP A 135 16.88 10.54 -1.76
N ASP A 136 17.24 11.36 -0.78
CA ASP A 136 16.33 12.15 0.08
C ASP A 136 15.20 12.87 -0.68
N GLU A 137 15.48 13.47 -1.84
CA GLU A 137 14.44 14.17 -2.60
C GLU A 137 13.36 13.25 -3.17
N LYS A 138 13.73 12.08 -3.69
CA LYS A 138 12.74 11.12 -4.22
C LYS A 138 11.95 10.51 -3.08
N LEU A 139 12.64 10.23 -1.97
CA LEU A 139 12.05 9.72 -0.74
C LEU A 139 11.01 10.69 -0.18
N GLN A 140 11.40 11.95 0.03
CA GLN A 140 10.52 13.05 0.44
C GLN A 140 9.31 13.17 -0.48
N ARG A 141 9.50 13.15 -1.80
CA ARG A 141 8.38 13.22 -2.75
C ARG A 141 7.41 12.06 -2.61
N ALA A 142 7.90 10.84 -2.38
CA ALA A 142 7.04 9.69 -2.13
C ALA A 142 6.21 9.87 -0.85
N LEU A 143 6.87 10.35 0.22
CA LEU A 143 6.23 10.60 1.52
C LEU A 143 5.14 11.69 1.42
N GLU A 144 5.45 12.80 0.76
CA GLU A 144 4.55 13.95 0.65
C GLU A 144 3.30 13.64 -0.20
N ARG A 145 3.44 12.83 -1.26
CA ARG A 145 2.39 12.65 -2.28
C ARG A 145 1.43 11.49 -2.02
N ALA A 146 1.76 10.57 -1.12
CA ALA A 146 0.99 9.34 -0.92
C ALA A 146 -0.48 9.61 -0.55
N HIS A 147 -1.40 9.28 -1.44
CA HIS A 147 -2.84 9.27 -1.16
C HIS A 147 -3.20 8.05 -0.31
N VAL A 148 -2.51 6.94 -0.55
CA VAL A 148 -2.65 5.69 0.18
C VAL A 148 -1.29 5.26 0.73
N ILE A 149 -1.26 4.85 1.98
CA ILE A 149 -0.09 4.32 2.67
C ILE A 149 -0.38 2.86 2.99
N LEU A 150 0.31 1.96 2.30
CA LEU A 150 0.19 0.51 2.51
C LEU A 150 1.28 0.07 3.47
N VAL A 151 0.90 -0.48 4.62
CA VAL A 151 1.83 -0.99 5.62
C VAL A 151 1.86 -2.51 5.54
N ALA A 152 2.92 -3.07 4.98
CA ALA A 152 3.12 -4.51 4.95
C ALA A 152 3.57 -5.03 6.33
N ILE A 153 2.89 -6.06 6.82
CA ILE A 153 3.12 -6.65 8.15
C ILE A 153 3.33 -8.16 7.96
N ASP A 154 4.47 -8.70 8.35
CA ASP A 154 4.72 -10.13 8.42
C ASP A 154 3.90 -10.74 9.57
N ALA A 155 2.85 -11.50 9.22
CA ALA A 155 1.94 -12.11 10.18
C ALA A 155 2.62 -13.21 11.01
N ALA A 156 3.59 -13.94 10.44
CA ALA A 156 4.32 -14.96 11.19
C ALA A 156 5.20 -14.32 12.26
N ALA A 157 5.92 -13.25 11.94
CA ALA A 157 6.71 -12.53 12.94
C ALA A 157 5.85 -11.86 14.02
N LEU A 158 4.59 -11.51 13.70
CA LEU A 158 3.64 -10.92 14.63
C LEU A 158 3.05 -11.93 15.63
N LEU A 159 2.77 -13.16 15.19
CA LEU A 159 2.03 -14.15 16.00
C LEU A 159 2.95 -15.22 16.61
N GLU A 160 3.96 -15.69 15.87
CA GLU A 160 4.82 -16.78 16.33
C GLU A 160 5.64 -16.38 17.55
N ARG A 161 5.83 -17.35 18.47
CA ARG A 161 6.51 -17.14 19.76
C ARG A 161 5.95 -15.93 20.53
N ASN A 162 4.63 -15.75 20.53
CA ASN A 162 3.94 -14.61 21.17
C ASN A 162 4.43 -13.24 20.65
N GLY A 163 4.79 -13.15 19.37
CA GLY A 163 5.24 -11.91 18.74
C GLY A 163 6.68 -11.51 19.08
N ARG A 164 7.51 -12.44 19.56
CA ARG A 164 8.93 -12.19 19.90
C ARG A 164 9.71 -11.46 18.80
N TYR A 165 9.36 -11.69 17.54
CA TYR A 165 10.04 -11.14 16.37
C TYR A 165 9.33 -9.95 15.74
N HIS A 166 8.21 -9.50 16.29
CA HIS A 166 7.42 -8.41 15.74
C HIS A 166 8.27 -7.12 15.62
N ASN A 167 8.97 -6.74 16.69
CA ASN A 167 9.79 -5.53 16.70
C ASN A 167 11.03 -5.63 15.80
N LEU A 168 11.55 -6.85 15.59
CA LEU A 168 12.70 -7.08 14.72
C LEU A 168 12.31 -7.03 13.25
N ILE A 169 11.21 -7.68 12.87
CA ILE A 169 10.82 -7.86 11.48
C ILE A 169 9.85 -6.77 11.03
N ASN A 170 8.81 -6.46 11.80
CA ASN A 170 7.79 -5.48 11.38
C ASN A 170 8.14 -4.04 11.74
N ILE A 171 9.13 -3.83 12.62
CA ILE A 171 9.66 -2.51 13.01
C ILE A 171 8.55 -1.46 13.23
N PRO A 172 7.50 -1.78 14.01
CA PRO A 172 6.24 -1.03 14.06
C PRO A 172 6.43 0.43 14.49
N GLN A 173 7.39 0.69 15.38
CA GLN A 173 7.68 2.02 15.89
C GLN A 173 8.28 2.92 14.79
N ILE A 174 9.24 2.40 14.02
CA ILE A 174 9.86 3.12 12.90
C ILE A 174 8.83 3.40 11.81
N VAL A 175 7.99 2.41 11.47
CA VAL A 175 6.88 2.58 10.53
C VAL A 175 5.90 3.64 11.02
N THR A 176 5.55 3.61 12.31
CA THR A 176 4.66 4.60 12.92
C THR A 176 5.23 6.01 12.81
N ASP A 177 6.51 6.19 13.09
CA ASP A 177 7.17 7.49 13.02
C ASP A 177 7.25 8.02 11.59
N GLU A 178 7.47 7.13 10.60
CA GLU A 178 7.41 7.51 9.19
C GLU A 178 6.01 7.97 8.78
N ILE A 179 4.97 7.23 9.19
CA ILE A 179 3.58 7.63 8.91
C ILE A 179 3.28 8.98 9.56
N LYS A 180 3.69 9.20 10.82
CA LYS A 180 3.53 10.51 11.48
C LYS A 180 4.18 11.65 10.69
N ARG A 181 5.35 11.43 10.08
CA ARG A 181 6.00 12.40 9.17
C ARG A 181 5.17 12.65 7.92
N MET A 182 4.68 11.59 7.26
CA MET A 182 3.81 11.72 6.07
C MET A 182 2.53 12.50 6.37
N LEU A 183 1.97 12.32 7.58
CA LEU A 183 0.74 12.98 8.02
C LEU A 183 0.90 14.47 8.38
N GLN A 184 2.12 15.01 8.43
CA GLN A 184 2.35 16.44 8.60
C GLN A 184 1.83 17.26 7.41
N VAL A 185 1.82 16.66 6.22
CA VAL A 185 1.23 17.28 5.03
C VAL A 185 -0.29 17.16 5.11
N ARG A 186 -0.98 18.31 5.14
CA ARG A 186 -2.43 18.39 5.31
C ARG A 186 -3.18 17.94 4.04
N MET A 187 -3.45 16.63 3.97
CA MET A 187 -4.28 16.00 2.94
C MET A 187 -5.04 14.79 3.51
N ASP A 188 -6.14 14.42 2.86
CA ASP A 188 -6.87 13.21 3.22
C ASP A 188 -6.13 11.98 2.72
N ARG A 189 -5.90 11.00 3.59
CA ARG A 189 -5.12 9.78 3.30
C ARG A 189 -5.82 8.52 3.80
N LEU A 190 -5.56 7.43 3.10
CA LEU A 190 -5.92 6.09 3.55
C LEU A 190 -4.67 5.35 4.02
N ILE A 191 -4.72 4.76 5.21
CA ILE A 191 -3.74 3.79 5.67
C ILE A 191 -4.35 2.39 5.51
N ILE A 192 -3.59 1.47 4.91
CA ILE A 192 -3.97 0.07 4.80
C ILE A 192 -2.94 -0.78 5.54
N LEU A 193 -3.34 -1.37 6.68
CA LEU A 193 -2.55 -2.38 7.37
C LEU A 193 -2.74 -3.71 6.65
N ALA A 194 -1.71 -4.19 5.97
CA ALA A 194 -1.72 -5.36 5.12
C ALA A 194 -0.90 -6.50 5.74
N PRO A 195 -1.50 -7.34 6.61
CA PRO A 195 -0.85 -8.57 7.01
C PRO A 195 -0.59 -9.48 5.81
N LEU A 196 0.66 -9.89 5.65
CA LEU A 196 1.21 -10.75 4.62
C LEU A 196 1.68 -12.07 5.23
N LYS A 197 1.90 -13.08 4.38
CA LYS A 197 2.26 -14.45 4.79
C LYS A 197 1.25 -15.02 5.80
N CYS A 198 0.00 -14.59 5.66
CA CYS A 198 -1.04 -14.86 6.66
C CYS A 198 -1.85 -16.13 6.36
N GLU A 199 -1.49 -16.90 5.33
CA GLU A 199 -2.17 -18.10 4.86
C GLU A 199 -2.53 -19.08 5.99
N THR A 200 -1.63 -19.28 6.95
CA THR A 200 -1.86 -20.15 8.13
C THR A 200 -2.89 -19.56 9.08
N TYR A 201 -2.82 -18.25 9.32
CA TYR A 201 -3.57 -17.59 10.40
C TYR A 201 -4.99 -17.24 9.98
N VAL A 202 -5.25 -17.04 8.69
CA VAL A 202 -6.58 -16.69 8.18
C VAL A 202 -7.34 -17.86 7.59
N GLU A 203 -6.82 -19.09 7.70
CA GLU A 203 -7.50 -20.30 7.19
C GLU A 203 -8.86 -20.52 7.86
N LYS A 204 -9.01 -20.11 9.12
CA LYS A 204 -10.25 -20.23 9.89
C LYS A 204 -10.64 -18.89 10.51
N PRO A 205 -11.94 -18.59 10.66
CA PRO A 205 -12.40 -17.31 11.21
C PRO A 205 -11.78 -16.92 12.57
N PRO A 206 -11.61 -17.84 13.55
CA PRO A 206 -11.00 -17.48 14.83
C PRO A 206 -9.57 -16.93 14.69
N GLY A 207 -8.74 -17.55 13.83
CA GLY A 207 -7.37 -17.09 13.60
C GLY A 207 -7.32 -15.75 12.88
N ALA A 208 -8.27 -15.49 11.96
CA ALA A 208 -8.39 -14.19 11.31
C ALA A 208 -8.73 -13.06 12.31
N GLN A 209 -9.58 -13.36 13.30
CA GLN A 209 -9.91 -12.42 14.37
C GLN A 209 -8.74 -12.21 15.34
N GLU A 210 -8.00 -13.27 15.68
CA GLU A 210 -6.78 -13.18 16.49
C GLU A 210 -5.73 -12.29 15.83
N LEU A 211 -5.46 -12.51 14.53
CA LEU A 211 -4.54 -11.69 13.75
C LEU A 211 -4.96 -10.22 13.75
N LYS A 212 -6.25 -9.94 13.53
CA LYS A 212 -6.81 -8.58 13.58
C LYS A 212 -6.63 -7.94 14.96
N ALA A 213 -6.98 -8.65 16.03
CA ALA A 213 -6.84 -8.17 17.39
C ALA A 213 -5.37 -7.86 17.74
N LYS A 214 -4.44 -8.73 17.35
CA LYS A 214 -3.00 -8.53 17.57
C LYS A 214 -2.47 -7.30 16.83
N ILE A 215 -2.91 -7.06 15.59
CA ILE A 215 -2.53 -5.84 14.84
C ILE A 215 -3.07 -4.58 15.52
N ILE A 216 -4.33 -4.59 15.97
CA ILE A 216 -4.92 -3.45 16.68
C ILE A 216 -4.13 -3.13 17.96
N ASP A 217 -3.69 -4.16 18.69
CA ASP A 217 -2.90 -4.00 19.91
C ASP A 217 -1.50 -3.44 19.61
N GLU A 218 -0.75 -4.07 18.71
CA GLU A 218 0.65 -3.67 18.41
C GLU A 218 0.75 -2.32 17.68
N TYR A 219 -0.25 -1.95 16.87
CA TYR A 219 -0.32 -0.65 16.19
C TYR A 219 -1.19 0.38 16.94
N ARG A 220 -1.56 0.12 18.20
CA ARG A 220 -2.39 1.04 19.01
C ARG A 220 -1.85 2.47 19.03
N THR A 221 -0.54 2.65 19.13
CA THR A 221 0.08 3.99 19.12
C THR A 221 -0.21 4.75 17.84
N LEU A 222 -0.15 4.09 16.68
CA LEU A 222 -0.51 4.68 15.40
C LEU A 222 -2.02 4.96 15.34
N LEU A 223 -2.84 4.00 15.73
CA LEU A 223 -4.30 4.12 15.70
C LEU A 223 -4.81 5.26 16.58
N ASN A 224 -4.27 5.38 17.81
CA ASN A 224 -4.58 6.49 18.71
C ASN A 224 -4.15 7.84 18.13
N TYR A 225 -2.97 7.89 17.49
CA TYR A 225 -2.48 9.12 16.86
C TYR A 225 -3.42 9.59 15.75
N ILE A 226 -3.79 8.70 14.81
CA ILE A 226 -4.68 9.06 13.69
C ILE A 226 -6.13 9.27 14.14
N GLY A 227 -6.55 8.65 15.25
CA GLY A 227 -7.88 8.84 15.83
C GLY A 227 -8.04 10.14 16.64
N SER A 228 -6.99 10.97 16.73
CA SER A 228 -6.96 12.18 17.55
C SER A 228 -6.95 13.47 16.73
N GLY A 229 -7.51 14.55 17.30
CA GLY A 229 -7.48 15.90 16.73
C GLY A 229 -7.97 15.98 15.28
N GLU A 230 -7.32 16.84 14.49
CA GLU A 230 -7.65 17.02 13.05
C GLU A 230 -7.34 15.82 12.17
N LEU A 231 -6.57 14.83 12.65
CA LEU A 231 -6.24 13.65 11.86
C LEU A 231 -7.43 12.70 11.76
N ARG A 232 -8.29 12.68 12.79
CA ARG A 232 -9.50 11.85 12.86
C ARG A 232 -10.40 12.06 11.65
N GLU A 233 -10.48 13.30 11.16
CA GLU A 233 -11.34 13.71 10.05
C GLU A 233 -10.69 13.52 8.67
N ARG A 234 -9.36 13.31 8.63
CA ARG A 234 -8.57 13.29 7.38
C ARG A 234 -7.92 11.95 7.08
N VAL A 235 -7.87 11.03 8.04
CA VAL A 235 -7.16 9.77 7.89
C VAL A 235 -8.12 8.62 8.12
N GLY A 236 -8.34 7.81 7.07
CA GLY A 236 -8.98 6.51 7.21
C GLY A 236 -7.94 5.41 7.43
N CYS A 237 -8.29 4.35 8.16
CA CYS A 237 -7.44 3.19 8.34
C CYS A 237 -8.25 1.91 8.21
N VAL A 238 -7.73 0.96 7.43
CA VAL A 238 -8.33 -0.36 7.23
C VAL A 238 -7.30 -1.47 7.43
N ILE A 239 -7.77 -2.66 7.74
CA ILE A 239 -6.97 -3.89 7.76
C ILE A 239 -7.43 -4.81 6.64
N THR A 240 -6.47 -5.30 5.85
CA THR A 240 -6.71 -6.20 4.72
C THR A 240 -5.70 -7.34 4.74
N PRO A 241 -6.02 -8.49 5.35
CA PRO A 241 -5.16 -9.66 5.27
C PRO A 241 -5.05 -10.16 3.82
N VAL A 242 -3.83 -10.42 3.37
CA VAL A 242 -3.54 -10.83 1.99
C VAL A 242 -2.68 -12.08 1.96
N GLN A 243 -3.13 -13.07 1.19
CA GLN A 243 -2.39 -14.31 0.92
C GLN A 243 -1.69 -14.17 -0.42
N THR A 244 -0.39 -13.85 -0.40
CA THR A 244 0.37 -13.54 -1.62
C THR A 244 0.69 -14.78 -2.46
N VAL A 245 0.77 -15.96 -1.85
CA VAL A 245 0.98 -17.23 -2.56
C VAL A 245 -0.27 -18.10 -2.46
N GLY A 246 -0.94 -18.08 -1.31
CA GLY A 246 -2.21 -18.80 -1.06
C GLY A 246 -2.06 -20.30 -0.82
N SER A 247 -1.10 -20.95 -1.48
CA SER A 247 -0.79 -22.37 -1.31
C SER A 247 0.32 -22.67 -0.31
N VAL A 248 1.01 -21.65 0.20
CA VAL A 248 2.15 -21.80 1.11
C VAL A 248 1.76 -21.33 2.50
N VAL A 249 2.02 -22.18 3.50
CA VAL A 249 1.69 -21.96 4.91
C VAL A 249 2.95 -22.00 5.76
N PHE A 250 2.93 -21.23 6.84
CA PHE A 250 3.94 -21.31 7.89
C PHE A 250 4.06 -22.76 8.40
N HIS A 251 5.29 -23.24 8.54
CA HIS A 251 5.59 -24.60 8.99
C HIS A 251 6.26 -24.61 10.35
N ARG A 252 7.38 -23.90 10.47
CA ARG A 252 8.16 -23.83 11.71
C ARG A 252 9.07 -22.62 11.69
N LEU A 253 9.48 -22.23 12.90
CA LEU A 253 10.49 -21.22 13.14
C LEU A 253 11.77 -21.91 13.60
N GLU A 254 12.87 -21.65 12.91
CA GLU A 254 14.20 -22.06 13.36
C GLU A 254 14.93 -20.87 13.97
N GLU A 255 15.45 -21.07 15.18
CA GLU A 255 16.34 -20.15 15.88
C GLU A 255 17.73 -20.75 15.77
N ASP A 256 18.56 -20.24 14.87
CA ASP A 256 19.96 -20.69 14.76
C ASP A 256 20.82 -19.92 15.77
N PRO A 257 21.53 -20.59 16.69
CA PRO A 257 22.46 -19.93 17.61
C PRO A 257 23.56 -19.10 16.92
N GLN A 258 23.86 -19.37 15.65
CA GLN A 258 24.86 -18.67 14.83
C GLN A 258 24.26 -17.53 13.99
N HIS A 259 22.96 -17.54 13.71
CA HIS A 259 22.28 -16.45 13.01
C HIS A 259 21.49 -15.58 14.00
N LEU A 260 21.79 -14.29 14.05
CA LEU A 260 21.07 -13.31 14.88
C LEU A 260 19.57 -13.16 14.51
N ASN A 261 19.15 -13.66 13.35
CA ASN A 261 17.79 -13.49 12.83
C ASN A 261 17.03 -14.82 12.76
N PRO A 262 15.72 -14.83 13.09
CA PRO A 262 14.87 -16.00 12.94
C PRO A 262 14.75 -16.44 11.47
N VAL A 263 14.70 -17.76 11.24
CA VAL A 263 14.36 -18.33 9.94
C VAL A 263 12.93 -18.87 10.01
N PHE A 264 12.02 -18.20 9.32
CA PHE A 264 10.64 -18.68 9.15
C PHE A 264 10.61 -19.63 7.96
N GLU A 265 10.33 -20.90 8.22
CA GLU A 265 10.15 -21.90 7.19
C GLU A 265 8.68 -22.05 6.80
N PHE A 266 8.45 -22.13 5.49
CA PHE A 266 7.13 -22.32 4.93
C PHE A 266 7.09 -23.60 4.07
N ARG A 267 5.90 -24.20 3.97
CA ARG A 267 5.64 -25.39 3.17
C ARG A 267 4.37 -25.24 2.36
N VAL A 268 4.24 -26.01 1.30
CA VAL A 268 2.99 -26.11 0.54
C VAL A 268 1.90 -26.82 1.37
N LYS A 269 0.65 -26.35 1.25
CA LYS A 269 -0.53 -26.89 1.95
C LYS A 269 -0.76 -28.37 1.65
N ALA A 270 -0.62 -28.74 0.37
CA ALA A 270 -0.82 -30.10 -0.13
C ALA A 270 0.09 -30.38 -1.34
N VAL A 271 0.37 -31.65 -1.60
CA VAL A 271 1.10 -32.08 -2.80
C VAL A 271 0.29 -31.65 -4.03
N GLY A 272 0.95 -30.94 -4.96
CA GLY A 272 0.31 -30.41 -6.17
C GLY A 272 -0.51 -29.14 -5.97
N ALA A 273 -0.49 -28.53 -4.77
CA ALA A 273 -1.10 -27.22 -4.55
C ALA A 273 -0.40 -26.18 -5.45
N ARG A 274 -1.18 -25.43 -6.21
CA ARG A 274 -0.67 -24.42 -7.15
C ARG A 274 -0.72 -23.03 -6.55
N TYR A 275 0.11 -22.15 -7.08
CA TYR A 275 0.05 -20.72 -6.81
C TYR A 275 -1.39 -20.17 -7.01
N ALA A 276 -1.96 -19.61 -5.95
CA ALA A 276 -3.36 -19.18 -5.90
C ALA A 276 -3.55 -18.03 -4.90
N PRO A 277 -3.03 -16.83 -5.18
CA PRO A 277 -3.05 -15.70 -4.24
C PRO A 277 -4.48 -15.29 -3.86
N LEU A 278 -4.80 -15.05 -2.59
CA LEU A 278 -6.16 -14.66 -2.17
C LEU A 278 -6.19 -13.24 -1.61
N HIS A 279 -7.26 -12.51 -1.96
CA HIS A 279 -7.61 -11.18 -1.44
C HIS A 279 -6.60 -10.06 -1.75
N THR A 280 -5.64 -10.28 -2.65
CA THR A 280 -4.69 -9.24 -3.08
C THR A 280 -5.40 -8.08 -3.79
N ASP A 281 -6.60 -8.29 -4.32
CA ASP A 281 -7.46 -7.28 -4.93
C ASP A 281 -8.06 -6.29 -3.92
N GLN A 282 -8.21 -6.70 -2.65
CA GLN A 282 -8.88 -5.89 -1.61
C GLN A 282 -8.14 -4.56 -1.35
N LEU A 283 -6.81 -4.57 -1.44
CA LEU A 283 -5.99 -3.36 -1.33
C LEU A 283 -6.38 -2.32 -2.38
N LEU A 284 -6.50 -2.76 -3.63
CA LEU A 284 -6.89 -1.89 -4.73
C LEU A 284 -8.35 -1.43 -4.56
N ARG A 285 -9.26 -2.31 -4.13
CA ARG A 285 -10.66 -1.94 -3.90
C ARG A 285 -10.79 -0.81 -2.88
N TYR A 286 -10.10 -0.93 -1.75
CA TYR A 286 -10.09 0.13 -0.72
C TYR A 286 -9.42 1.42 -1.22
N ALA A 287 -8.29 1.31 -1.93
CA ALA A 287 -7.61 2.47 -2.51
C ALA A 287 -8.50 3.21 -3.52
N LEU A 288 -9.13 2.49 -4.44
CA LEU A 288 -10.04 3.06 -5.43
C LEU A 288 -11.29 3.63 -4.76
N ARG A 289 -11.91 2.93 -3.80
CA ARG A 289 -13.05 3.44 -3.03
C ARG A 289 -12.74 4.80 -2.43
N PHE A 290 -11.63 4.88 -1.70
CA PHE A 290 -11.22 6.10 -1.02
C PHE A 290 -10.99 7.24 -2.00
N VAL A 291 -10.27 6.99 -3.10
CA VAL A 291 -9.95 8.07 -4.05
C VAL A 291 -11.14 8.49 -4.90
N VAL A 292 -11.98 7.55 -5.33
CA VAL A 292 -13.20 7.85 -6.09
C VAL A 292 -14.20 8.63 -5.22
N ASN A 293 -14.38 8.26 -3.95
CA ASN A 293 -15.25 9.00 -3.05
C ASN A 293 -14.68 10.39 -2.71
N LYS A 294 -13.36 10.49 -2.49
CA LYS A 294 -12.66 11.77 -2.35
C LYS A 294 -12.89 12.70 -3.53
N TYR A 295 -12.95 12.13 -4.74
CA TYR A 295 -13.29 12.87 -5.95
C TYR A 295 -14.75 13.36 -5.96
N ARG A 296 -15.71 12.57 -5.48
CA ARG A 296 -17.13 12.96 -5.45
C ARG A 296 -17.43 14.08 -4.46
N ASP A 297 -16.77 14.09 -3.32
CA ASP A 297 -16.97 15.10 -2.26
C ASP A 297 -16.29 16.46 -2.56
N SER A 298 -15.86 16.68 -3.81
CA SER A 298 -15.09 17.86 -4.25
C SER A 298 -15.84 19.20 -4.20
N ASP A 299 -16.99 19.30 -3.54
CA ASP A 299 -17.62 20.59 -3.23
C ASP A 299 -16.75 21.48 -2.33
N HIS A 300 -15.69 20.94 -1.70
CA HIS A 300 -14.84 21.69 -0.76
C HIS A 300 -13.50 22.22 -1.28
N ARG A 301 -13.02 21.91 -2.52
CA ARG A 301 -11.75 22.48 -3.05
C ARG A 301 -11.72 22.61 -4.59
N GLY A 302 -11.93 23.83 -5.09
CA GLY A 302 -12.11 24.16 -6.51
C GLY A 302 -10.97 23.86 -7.49
N VAL A 303 -9.75 23.54 -7.03
CA VAL A 303 -8.60 23.26 -7.93
C VAL A 303 -8.50 21.78 -8.30
N MET A 304 -8.79 20.86 -7.36
CA MET A 304 -8.85 19.41 -7.62
C MET A 304 -10.07 19.05 -8.48
N ARG A 305 -11.22 19.70 -8.21
CA ARG A 305 -12.44 19.56 -9.01
C ARG A 305 -12.22 19.99 -10.46
N ALA A 306 -11.70 21.20 -10.69
CA ALA A 306 -11.43 21.71 -12.04
C ALA A 306 -10.32 20.93 -12.79
N TRP A 307 -9.39 20.30 -12.05
CA TRP A 307 -8.35 19.44 -12.63
C TRP A 307 -8.91 18.06 -13.03
N TRP A 308 -9.70 17.42 -12.18
CA TRP A 308 -10.34 16.14 -12.46
C TRP A 308 -11.51 16.26 -13.46
N GLU A 309 -12.29 17.33 -13.46
CA GLU A 309 -13.32 17.58 -14.49
C GLU A 309 -12.69 17.74 -15.89
N ARG A 310 -11.42 18.18 -15.96
CA ARG A 310 -10.65 18.27 -17.21
C ARG A 310 -10.00 16.95 -17.63
N ALA A 311 -9.54 16.13 -16.67
CA ALA A 311 -8.86 14.86 -16.93
C ALA A 311 -9.84 13.67 -17.08
N MET A 312 -10.93 13.67 -16.32
CA MET A 312 -11.97 12.62 -16.30
C MET A 312 -13.34 13.16 -16.70
N GLY A 313 -13.37 14.02 -17.71
CA GLY A 313 -14.61 14.64 -18.21
C GLY A 313 -15.77 13.63 -18.27
N THR A 314 -16.71 13.75 -17.33
CA THR A 314 -18.03 13.12 -17.35
C THR A 314 -18.10 11.61 -17.69
N ASP A 315 -17.07 10.80 -17.46
CA ASP A 315 -17.20 9.34 -17.64
C ASP A 315 -17.82 8.72 -16.38
N ALA A 316 -19.11 9.04 -16.16
CA ALA A 316 -19.93 8.49 -15.09
C ALA A 316 -19.89 6.95 -15.08
N ALA A 317 -19.75 6.33 -16.25
CA ALA A 317 -19.62 4.89 -16.38
C ALA A 317 -18.29 4.36 -15.81
N MET A 318 -17.18 5.11 -15.89
CA MET A 318 -15.94 4.73 -15.20
C MET A 318 -16.07 4.87 -13.69
N VAL A 319 -16.65 5.98 -13.21
CA VAL A 319 -16.88 6.19 -11.78
C VAL A 319 -17.74 5.05 -11.23
N GLU A 320 -18.76 4.64 -11.99
CA GLU A 320 -19.60 3.51 -11.62
C GLU A 320 -18.84 2.18 -11.69
N ALA A 321 -18.02 1.92 -12.72
CA ALA A 321 -17.20 0.71 -12.79
C ALA A 321 -16.18 0.62 -11.63
N ALA A 322 -15.57 1.75 -11.26
CA ALA A 322 -14.67 1.84 -10.12
C ALA A 322 -15.43 1.66 -8.79
N ARG A 323 -16.67 2.15 -8.70
CA ARG A 323 -17.56 1.96 -7.55
C ARG A 323 -18.03 0.52 -7.42
N GLU A 324 -18.44 -0.12 -8.50
CA GLU A 324 -18.81 -1.53 -8.56
C GLU A 324 -17.63 -2.40 -8.10
N PHE A 325 -16.43 -2.12 -8.62
CA PHE A 325 -15.22 -2.77 -8.16
C PHE A 325 -14.95 -2.48 -6.66
N ALA A 326 -15.09 -1.24 -6.21
CA ALA A 326 -14.92 -0.87 -4.81
C ALA A 326 -15.97 -1.48 -3.87
N ALA A 327 -17.19 -1.76 -4.34
CA ALA A 327 -18.27 -2.34 -3.54
C ALA A 327 -17.94 -3.76 -3.05
N GLY A 328 -17.03 -4.47 -3.74
CA GLY A 328 -16.51 -5.76 -3.29
C GLY A 328 -15.49 -5.71 -2.15
N CYS A 329 -15.38 -4.59 -1.43
CA CYS A 329 -14.57 -4.48 -0.21
C CYS A 329 -15.11 -5.41 0.88
N LYS A 330 -14.29 -6.34 1.34
CA LYS A 330 -14.59 -7.21 2.50
C LYS A 330 -14.50 -6.44 3.81
N SER A 331 -15.37 -6.78 4.76
CA SER A 331 -15.41 -6.15 6.10
C SER A 331 -15.52 -7.15 7.26
N ASP A 332 -15.55 -8.44 6.94
CA ASP A 332 -15.62 -9.60 7.83
C ASP A 332 -14.30 -10.40 7.80
N ASP A 333 -14.22 -11.55 8.49
CA ASP A 333 -13.10 -12.51 8.37
C ASP A 333 -11.68 -11.90 8.47
N GLY A 334 -11.46 -11.06 9.49
CA GLY A 334 -10.19 -10.37 9.73
C GLY A 334 -9.98 -9.08 8.93
N PHE A 335 -10.85 -8.78 7.94
CA PHE A 335 -10.93 -7.47 7.31
C PHE A 335 -11.64 -6.48 8.24
N GLY A 336 -11.48 -5.19 7.97
CA GLY A 336 -12.30 -4.17 8.61
C GLY A 336 -11.74 -2.77 8.57
N VAL A 337 -12.61 -1.81 8.92
CA VAL A 337 -12.26 -0.42 9.13
C VAL A 337 -11.81 -0.26 10.58
N LEU A 338 -10.58 0.23 10.78
CA LEU A 338 -10.01 0.51 12.10
C LEU A 338 -10.16 1.98 12.48
N GLN A 339 -10.20 2.87 11.48
CA GLN A 339 -10.50 4.29 11.64
C GLN A 339 -11.40 4.70 10.47
N SER A 340 -12.64 5.11 10.78
CA SER A 340 -13.60 5.54 9.78
C SER A 340 -13.20 6.85 9.11
N HIS A 341 -13.66 7.03 7.88
CA HIS A 341 -13.47 8.25 7.11
C HIS A 341 -14.62 8.35 6.09
N PRO A 342 -15.19 9.53 5.79
CA PRO A 342 -16.31 9.66 4.85
C PRO A 342 -16.06 8.98 3.50
N TYR A 343 -14.83 9.06 2.98
CA TYR A 343 -14.44 8.40 1.73
C TYR A 343 -14.34 6.87 1.79
N LEU A 344 -14.34 6.27 2.98
CA LEU A 344 -14.43 4.82 3.16
C LEU A 344 -15.86 4.32 3.31
N ASP A 345 -16.85 5.22 3.47
CA ASP A 345 -18.23 4.81 3.63
C ASP A 345 -18.82 4.38 2.29
N GLY A 346 -19.75 3.43 2.36
CA GLY A 346 -20.38 2.82 1.18
C GLY A 346 -21.69 3.52 0.99
N GLN A 347 -21.72 4.54 0.13
CA GLN A 347 -22.98 5.04 -0.40
C GLN A 347 -23.36 4.23 -1.62
#